data_AF-A0A602FNV7-F1
#
_entry.id   AF-A0A602FNV7-F1
#
_cell.length_a   1.000
_cell.length_b   1.000
_cell.length_c   1.000
_cell.angle_alpha   90.00
_cell.angle_beta   90.00
_cell.angle_gamma   90.00
#
_symmetry.space_group_name_H-M   'P 1'
#
loop_
_entity.id
_entity.type
_entity.pdbx_description
1 polymer ?
#
loop_
_entity_poly.entity_id
_entity_poly.type
_entity_poly.pdbx_seq_one_letter_code
_entity_poly.pdbx_strand_id
1 'polypeptide(L)'
;MVRQWIAGAALFALISGYSWAEVAQPSDNILKEQFSKQYHGILKLDSITLKNLDSTGNQATWSAEGDISSREDMYTGVGMAADYYFVEKTWTKDRPVKFSAMLTSKGTPASGWTVNYYSLQMAASDQGRAIDDIKTNDKYLIVNSDDFNYRFGNIEASWRAQKASIPGLEEQLSALDKKIAVAKKEADAYWGKGADGKPLTRAEAFKKTLKERDDYVKANDSSVYAEKYEKEVYQPALDACRKQSEPCNEAAIQQKRDLDIHEQRRQVFLKSEELRRKAQNDWITLEKGQYPLNIAVQKLQMQQSDIRVKIMDINDGYERWKKDTDDLRRKGVIK
;
A
#
# COMPACT_ATOMS: atom_id res chain seq x y z
N MET A 1 -39.15 52.00 -99.38
CA MET A 1 -38.31 51.41 -98.32
C MET A 1 -38.82 51.95 -96.98
N VAL A 2 -39.42 51.07 -96.16
CA VAL A 2 -39.59 51.07 -94.68
C VAL A 2 -39.82 52.44 -93.98
N ARG A 3 -41.07 52.78 -93.56
CA ARG A 3 -41.64 52.69 -92.17
C ARG A 3 -40.80 53.45 -91.12
N GLN A 4 -41.32 54.18 -90.13
CA GLN A 4 -42.65 54.43 -89.56
C GLN A 4 -42.46 55.56 -88.53
N TRP A 5 -43.51 56.34 -88.29
CA TRP A 5 -43.63 57.26 -87.16
C TRP A 5 -43.73 56.49 -85.82
N ILE A 6 -43.37 57.14 -84.70
CA ILE A 6 -44.29 57.47 -83.57
C ILE A 6 -43.49 57.95 -82.33
N ALA A 7 -44.08 58.95 -81.66
CA ALA A 7 -43.63 59.71 -80.49
C ALA A 7 -43.50 58.91 -79.18
N GLY A 8 -42.79 59.48 -78.19
CA GLY A 8 -42.79 59.01 -76.82
C GLY A 8 -42.28 60.06 -75.82
N ALA A 9 -43.13 60.43 -74.87
CA ALA A 9 -42.88 61.37 -73.77
C ALA A 9 -41.85 60.82 -72.77
N ALA A 10 -40.98 61.70 -72.25
CA ALA A 10 -40.01 61.38 -71.21
C ALA A 10 -40.57 61.78 -69.82
N LEU A 11 -40.62 60.81 -68.91
CA LEU A 11 -40.93 60.99 -67.50
C LEU A 11 -39.79 60.34 -66.70
N PHE A 12 -38.97 61.16 -66.03
CA PHE A 12 -37.85 60.71 -65.20
C PHE A 12 -38.37 60.21 -63.85
N ALA A 13 -38.29 58.90 -63.62
CA ALA A 13 -38.42 58.29 -62.30
C ALA A 13 -37.03 58.02 -61.72
N LEU A 14 -36.72 58.68 -60.61
CA LEU A 14 -35.59 58.38 -59.73
C LEU A 14 -35.85 57.04 -59.04
N ILE A 15 -35.10 55.99 -59.42
CA ILE A 15 -35.06 54.73 -58.70
C ILE A 15 -33.97 54.83 -57.64
N SER A 16 -34.35 54.98 -56.38
CA SER A 16 -33.48 54.69 -55.25
C SER A 16 -33.24 53.18 -55.20
N GLY A 17 -32.07 52.75 -55.66
CA GLY A 17 -31.59 51.39 -55.47
C GLY A 17 -31.34 51.14 -53.98
N TYR A 18 -32.21 50.38 -53.33
CA TYR A 18 -31.87 49.71 -52.08
C TYR A 18 -30.88 48.58 -52.41
N SER A 19 -29.59 48.87 -52.37
CA SER A 19 -28.57 47.84 -52.21
C SER A 19 -28.74 47.24 -50.82
N TRP A 20 -29.18 45.99 -50.74
CA TRP A 20 -29.06 45.20 -49.52
C TRP A 20 -27.57 45.15 -49.19
N ALA A 21 -27.15 45.87 -48.16
CA ALA A 21 -25.77 45.84 -47.70
C ALA A 21 -25.47 44.41 -47.24
N GLU A 22 -24.62 43.72 -47.97
CA GLU A 22 -24.13 42.39 -47.61
C GLU A 22 -23.46 42.51 -46.23
N VAL A 23 -23.94 41.76 -45.24
CA VAL A 23 -23.38 41.81 -43.88
C VAL A 23 -21.93 41.34 -43.95
N ALA A 24 -20.99 42.22 -43.62
CA ALA A 24 -19.58 41.89 -43.64
C ALA A 24 -19.30 40.69 -42.71
N GLN A 25 -18.72 39.62 -43.28
CA GLN A 25 -18.43 38.39 -42.56
C GLN A 25 -16.92 38.32 -42.21
N PRO A 26 -16.53 37.82 -41.02
CA PRO A 26 -15.14 37.47 -40.74
C PRO A 26 -14.62 36.42 -41.74
N SER A 27 -13.34 36.52 -42.12
CA SER A 27 -12.72 35.51 -42.97
C SER A 27 -12.54 34.18 -42.24
N ASP A 28 -12.43 33.08 -42.99
CA ASP A 28 -12.21 31.74 -42.44
C ASP A 28 -11.00 31.66 -41.50
N ASN A 29 -9.88 32.31 -41.87
CA ASN A 29 -8.69 32.36 -41.02
C ASN A 29 -8.96 33.01 -39.65
N ILE A 30 -9.75 34.09 -39.62
CA ILE A 30 -10.12 34.77 -38.38
C ILE A 30 -11.02 33.88 -37.53
N LEU A 31 -12.01 33.23 -38.15
CA LEU A 31 -12.91 32.29 -37.48
C LEU A 31 -12.10 31.16 -36.82
N LYS A 32 -11.15 30.57 -37.55
CA LYS A 32 -10.27 29.50 -37.07
C LYS A 32 -9.35 29.96 -35.95
N GLU A 33 -8.72 31.12 -36.07
CA GLU A 33 -7.83 31.68 -35.06
C GLU A 33 -8.58 31.96 -33.75
N GLN A 34 -9.74 32.62 -33.82
CA GLN A 34 -10.56 32.94 -32.65
C GLN A 34 -11.13 31.68 -31.99
N PHE A 35 -11.58 30.70 -32.78
CA PHE A 35 -12.01 29.41 -32.26
C PHE A 35 -10.87 28.70 -31.53
N SER A 36 -9.69 28.57 -32.17
CA SER A 36 -8.53 27.94 -31.54
C SER A 36 -8.14 28.65 -30.25
N LYS A 37 -8.22 29.99 -30.20
CA LYS A 37 -7.91 30.76 -28.99
C LYS A 37 -8.94 30.50 -27.89
N GLN A 38 -10.22 30.47 -28.23
CA GLN A 38 -11.31 30.23 -27.28
C GLN A 38 -11.25 28.83 -26.65
N TYR A 39 -10.83 27.82 -27.41
CA TYR A 39 -10.67 26.43 -26.94
C TYR A 39 -9.22 26.06 -26.60
N HIS A 40 -8.42 27.05 -26.19
CA HIS A 40 -7.05 26.88 -25.69
C HIS A 40 -6.10 26.10 -26.61
N GLY A 41 -6.39 26.06 -27.90
CA GLY A 41 -5.63 25.33 -28.90
C GLY A 41 -5.81 23.81 -28.86
N ILE A 42 -6.71 23.27 -28.04
CA ILE A 42 -6.98 21.82 -27.99
C ILE A 42 -7.83 21.42 -29.19
N LEU A 43 -8.90 22.19 -29.43
CA LEU A 43 -9.78 22.03 -30.58
C LEU A 43 -9.36 22.96 -31.72
N LYS A 44 -9.45 22.47 -32.94
CA LYS A 44 -9.27 23.23 -34.17
C LYS A 44 -10.57 23.23 -34.99
N LEU A 45 -10.86 24.37 -35.61
CA LEU A 45 -11.95 24.51 -36.55
C LEU A 45 -11.44 24.12 -37.94
N ASP A 46 -12.03 23.07 -38.52
CA ASP A 46 -11.63 22.56 -39.84
C ASP A 46 -12.41 23.25 -40.96
N SER A 47 -13.74 23.34 -40.78
CA SER A 47 -14.66 23.96 -41.72
C SER A 47 -15.76 24.71 -40.98
N ILE A 48 -16.31 25.77 -41.59
CA ILE A 48 -17.43 26.52 -41.05
C ILE A 48 -18.28 27.14 -42.17
N THR A 49 -19.60 27.03 -42.02
CA THR A 49 -20.59 27.74 -42.81
C THR A 49 -21.38 28.63 -41.87
N LEU A 50 -21.54 29.90 -42.25
CA LEU A 50 -22.27 30.88 -41.46
C LEU A 50 -23.59 31.24 -42.14
N LYS A 51 -24.66 31.27 -41.37
CA LYS A 51 -25.95 31.84 -41.76
C LYS A 51 -26.26 33.02 -40.85
N ASN A 52 -26.37 34.21 -41.44
CA ASN A 52 -26.71 35.41 -40.68
C ASN A 52 -28.12 35.27 -40.07
N LEU A 53 -28.25 35.63 -38.80
CA LEU A 53 -29.51 35.63 -38.07
C LEU A 53 -29.96 37.05 -37.75
N ASP A 54 -29.01 37.90 -37.38
CA ASP A 54 -29.23 39.31 -37.06
C ASP A 54 -27.95 40.12 -37.31
N SER A 55 -28.11 41.41 -37.61
CA SER A 55 -26.98 42.34 -37.75
C SER A 55 -27.41 43.76 -37.35
N THR A 56 -26.60 44.40 -36.50
CA THR A 56 -26.80 45.79 -36.06
C THR A 56 -25.45 46.50 -36.04
N GLY A 57 -25.27 47.47 -36.94
CA GLY A 57 -23.99 48.18 -37.09
C GLY A 57 -22.84 47.22 -37.43
N ASN A 58 -21.76 47.28 -36.65
CA ASN A 58 -20.57 46.42 -36.83
C ASN A 58 -20.66 45.10 -36.07
N GLN A 59 -21.85 44.71 -35.60
CA GLN A 59 -22.08 43.48 -34.88
C GLN A 59 -23.07 42.59 -35.64
N ALA A 60 -22.78 41.29 -35.68
CA ALA A 60 -23.68 40.31 -36.29
C ALA A 60 -23.73 39.02 -35.47
N THR A 61 -24.90 38.38 -35.50
CA THR A 61 -25.16 37.08 -34.89
C THR A 61 -25.39 36.06 -36.00
N TRP A 62 -24.77 34.89 -35.86
CA TRP A 62 -24.72 33.86 -36.89
C TRP A 62 -25.07 32.50 -36.29
N SER A 63 -25.81 31.72 -37.07
CA SER A 63 -25.83 30.27 -36.92
C SER A 63 -24.60 29.71 -37.64
N ALA A 64 -23.81 28.90 -36.93
CA ALA A 64 -22.60 28.28 -37.46
C ALA A 64 -22.75 26.77 -37.49
N GLU A 65 -22.39 26.16 -38.62
CA GLU A 65 -22.30 24.70 -38.75
C GLU A 65 -20.98 24.35 -39.43
N GLY A 66 -20.37 23.23 -39.07
CA GLY A 66 -19.11 22.85 -39.67
C GLY A 66 -18.47 21.63 -39.03
N ASP A 67 -17.15 21.57 -39.16
CA ASP A 67 -16.31 20.49 -38.66
C ASP A 67 -15.26 21.02 -37.68
N ILE A 68 -15.10 20.32 -36.56
CA ILE A 68 -14.06 20.55 -35.56
C ILE A 68 -13.31 19.25 -35.30
N SER A 69 -12.02 19.35 -34.99
CA SER A 69 -11.24 18.20 -34.56
C SER A 69 -10.32 18.57 -33.41
N SER A 70 -9.81 17.54 -32.72
CA SER A 70 -8.84 17.70 -31.65
C SER A 70 -7.42 17.55 -32.20
N ARG A 71 -6.46 18.29 -31.63
CA ARG A 71 -5.02 18.11 -31.93
C ARG A 71 -4.45 16.82 -31.33
N GLU A 72 -5.15 16.23 -30.37
CA GLU A 72 -4.72 15.05 -29.62
C GLU A 72 -5.87 14.04 -29.46
N ASP A 73 -5.53 12.79 -29.16
CA ASP A 73 -6.52 11.83 -28.67
C ASP A 73 -6.96 12.26 -27.27
N MET A 74 -8.26 12.36 -27.05
CA MET A 74 -8.81 12.83 -25.78
C MET A 74 -9.66 11.75 -25.13
N TYR A 75 -9.57 11.70 -23.81
CA TYR A 75 -10.16 10.66 -22.99
C TYR A 75 -10.94 11.26 -21.83
N THR A 76 -12.12 10.70 -21.55
CA THR A 76 -12.95 11.07 -20.41
C THR A 76 -12.98 9.91 -19.42
N GLY A 77 -12.79 10.19 -18.13
CA GLY A 77 -12.88 9.17 -17.08
C GLY A 77 -14.32 8.73 -16.89
N VAL A 78 -14.56 7.42 -17.00
CA VAL A 78 -15.91 6.81 -16.87
C VAL A 78 -16.02 5.90 -15.65
N GLY A 79 -14.90 5.58 -14.98
CA GLY A 79 -14.93 4.83 -13.73
C GLY A 79 -13.56 4.34 -13.26
N MET A 80 -13.56 3.62 -12.14
CA MET A 80 -12.38 2.95 -11.59
C MET A 80 -12.79 1.60 -11.00
N ALA A 81 -11.91 0.60 -11.09
CA ALA A 81 -12.05 -0.65 -10.34
C ALA A 81 -10.70 -1.11 -9.82
N ALA A 82 -10.61 -1.32 -8.51
CA ALA A 82 -9.34 -1.52 -7.81
C ALA A 82 -8.32 -0.42 -8.19
N ASP A 83 -7.24 -0.79 -8.88
CA ASP A 83 -6.17 0.12 -9.31
C ASP A 83 -6.24 0.47 -10.82
N TYR A 84 -7.33 0.09 -11.49
CA TYR A 84 -7.55 0.33 -12.92
C TYR A 84 -8.51 1.49 -13.16
N TYR A 85 -8.16 2.34 -14.12
CA TYR A 85 -8.93 3.50 -14.57
C TYR A 85 -9.65 3.17 -15.88
N PHE A 86 -10.96 3.37 -15.90
CA PHE A 86 -11.79 3.18 -17.09
C PHE A 86 -11.98 4.55 -17.74
N VAL A 87 -11.62 4.64 -19.01
CA VAL A 87 -11.71 5.87 -19.79
C VAL A 87 -12.42 5.59 -21.10
N GLU A 88 -13.13 6.59 -21.62
CA GLU A 88 -13.70 6.55 -22.96
C GLU A 88 -12.90 7.47 -23.87
N LYS A 89 -12.52 6.99 -25.05
CA LYS A 89 -11.90 7.85 -26.08
C LYS A 89 -13.00 8.70 -26.71
N THR A 90 -13.03 9.98 -26.37
CA THR A 90 -14.05 10.94 -26.84
C THR A 90 -13.61 11.68 -28.09
N TRP A 91 -12.30 11.86 -28.29
CA TRP A 91 -11.73 12.39 -29.53
C TRP A 91 -10.67 11.48 -30.10
N THR A 92 -10.71 11.34 -31.43
CA THR A 92 -9.57 10.82 -32.19
C THR A 92 -8.84 12.01 -32.80
N LYS A 93 -7.54 12.08 -32.59
CA LYS A 93 -6.67 13.11 -33.14
C LYS A 93 -6.95 13.32 -34.62
N ASP A 94 -7.11 14.59 -34.99
CA ASP A 94 -7.32 15.07 -36.36
C ASP A 94 -8.56 14.48 -37.07
N ARG A 95 -9.45 13.76 -36.36
CA ARG A 95 -10.69 13.24 -36.92
C ARG A 95 -11.80 14.30 -36.77
N PRO A 96 -12.38 14.79 -37.87
CA PRO A 96 -13.44 15.80 -37.80
C PRO A 96 -14.73 15.27 -37.18
N VAL A 97 -15.39 16.11 -36.39
CA VAL A 97 -16.70 15.94 -35.78
C VAL A 97 -17.57 17.12 -36.19
N LYS A 98 -18.80 16.81 -36.60
CA LYS A 98 -19.79 17.84 -36.95
C LYS A 98 -20.18 18.64 -35.70
N PHE A 99 -20.27 19.96 -35.85
CA PHE A 99 -20.77 20.84 -34.81
C PHE A 99 -21.82 21.82 -35.35
N SER A 100 -22.66 22.31 -34.45
CA SER A 100 -23.44 23.52 -34.62
C SER A 100 -23.17 24.46 -33.44
N ALA A 101 -23.20 25.76 -33.69
CA ALA A 101 -22.99 26.78 -32.67
C ALA A 101 -23.69 28.07 -33.04
N MET A 102 -23.80 28.96 -32.06
CA MET A 102 -24.07 30.36 -32.28
C MET A 102 -22.76 31.14 -32.24
N LEU A 103 -22.66 32.17 -33.06
CA LEU A 103 -21.46 33.00 -33.15
C LEU A 103 -21.85 34.47 -33.16
N THR A 104 -21.15 35.27 -32.37
CA THR A 104 -21.21 36.73 -32.46
C THR A 104 -19.90 37.23 -33.06
N SER A 105 -20.01 38.12 -34.05
CA SER A 105 -18.87 38.85 -34.59
C SER A 105 -19.04 40.34 -34.32
N LYS A 106 -17.94 41.01 -33.98
CA LYS A 106 -17.87 42.48 -33.87
C LYS A 106 -16.64 42.99 -34.59
N GLY A 107 -16.81 43.94 -35.50
CA GLY A 107 -15.70 44.57 -36.20
C GLY A 107 -15.94 44.74 -37.69
N THR A 108 -14.85 45.00 -38.40
CA THR A 108 -14.80 45.21 -39.85
C THR A 108 -13.46 44.70 -40.36
N PRO A 109 -13.29 44.52 -41.68
CA PRO A 109 -11.98 44.20 -42.25
C PRO A 109 -10.87 45.20 -41.87
N ALA A 110 -11.20 46.48 -41.67
CA ALA A 110 -10.25 47.54 -41.32
C ALA A 110 -9.94 47.63 -39.82
N SER A 111 -10.93 47.38 -38.96
CA SER A 111 -10.77 47.49 -37.49
C SER A 111 -10.31 46.20 -36.83
N GLY A 112 -10.23 45.10 -37.60
CA GLY A 112 -10.13 43.75 -37.05
C GLY A 112 -11.46 43.24 -36.52
N TRP A 113 -11.48 41.94 -36.21
CA TRP A 113 -12.66 41.20 -35.80
C TRP A 113 -12.45 40.60 -34.41
N THR A 114 -13.49 40.68 -33.57
CA THR A 114 -13.65 39.85 -32.38
C THR A 114 -14.77 38.86 -32.63
N VAL A 115 -14.54 37.59 -32.35
CA VAL A 115 -15.48 36.50 -32.58
C VAL A 115 -15.65 35.71 -31.30
N ASN A 116 -16.89 35.41 -30.91
CA ASN A 116 -17.19 34.57 -29.77
C ASN A 116 -18.19 33.48 -30.17
N TYR A 117 -17.79 32.22 -29.96
CA TYR A 117 -18.63 31.05 -30.15
C TYR A 117 -19.39 30.75 -28.85
N TYR A 118 -20.66 30.40 -28.95
CA TYR A 118 -21.48 30.01 -27.81
C TYR A 118 -22.55 29.01 -28.23
N SER A 119 -23.16 28.33 -27.25
CA SER A 119 -24.15 27.27 -27.52
C SER A 119 -23.63 26.18 -28.45
N LEU A 120 -22.35 25.81 -28.31
CA LEU A 120 -21.72 24.77 -29.11
C LEU A 120 -22.38 23.41 -28.83
N GLN A 121 -22.76 22.72 -29.89
CA GLN A 121 -23.33 21.38 -29.88
C GLN A 121 -22.54 20.48 -30.83
N MET A 122 -22.20 19.30 -30.35
CA MET A 122 -21.45 18.29 -31.10
C MET A 122 -21.70 16.91 -30.48
N ALA A 123 -21.37 15.86 -31.22
CA ALA A 123 -21.50 14.49 -30.71
C ALA A 123 -20.38 14.10 -29.73
N ALA A 124 -19.19 14.68 -29.85
CA ALA A 124 -18.05 14.41 -28.98
C ALA A 124 -18.13 15.23 -27.68
N SER A 125 -17.68 14.67 -26.55
CA SER A 125 -17.66 15.40 -25.28
C SER A 125 -16.58 16.49 -25.27
N ASP A 126 -16.86 17.64 -24.67
CA ASP A 126 -15.91 18.74 -24.47
C ASP A 126 -15.05 18.59 -23.19
N GLN A 127 -15.27 17.55 -22.38
CA GLN A 127 -14.62 17.34 -21.07
C GLN A 127 -13.37 16.42 -21.11
N GLY A 128 -12.95 16.00 -22.30
CA GLY A 128 -11.82 15.09 -22.44
C GLY A 128 -10.46 15.72 -22.08
N ARG A 129 -9.45 14.89 -21.85
CA ARG A 129 -8.04 15.32 -21.75
C ARG A 129 -7.12 14.33 -22.49
N ALA A 130 -5.97 14.81 -22.91
CA ALA A 130 -4.90 13.92 -23.36
C ALA A 130 -4.28 13.15 -22.19
N ILE A 131 -3.82 11.94 -22.47
CA ILE A 131 -3.15 11.05 -21.51
C ILE A 131 -1.91 10.49 -22.23
N ASP A 132 -0.73 10.95 -21.83
CA ASP A 132 0.53 10.73 -22.56
C ASP A 132 0.93 9.25 -22.66
N ASP A 133 0.67 8.46 -21.61
CA ASP A 133 1.13 7.08 -21.47
C ASP A 133 0.03 6.03 -21.70
N ILE A 134 -1.13 6.44 -22.22
CA ILE A 134 -2.32 5.57 -22.29
C ILE A 134 -2.14 4.29 -23.10
N LYS A 135 -1.19 4.28 -24.04
CA LYS A 135 -0.87 3.11 -24.86
C LYS A 135 0.04 2.11 -24.15
N THR A 136 0.83 2.57 -23.19
CA THR A 136 1.83 1.76 -22.47
C THR A 136 1.43 1.44 -21.03
N ASN A 137 0.50 2.20 -20.47
CA ASN A 137 0.05 2.06 -19.09
C ASN A 137 -1.10 1.05 -19.00
N ASP A 138 -0.82 -0.08 -18.37
CA ASP A 138 -1.74 -1.19 -18.20
C ASP A 138 -2.93 -0.87 -17.28
N LYS A 139 -2.82 0.18 -16.46
CA LYS A 139 -3.88 0.64 -15.56
C LYS A 139 -5.02 1.34 -16.29
N TYR A 140 -4.83 1.85 -17.51
CA TYR A 140 -5.90 2.50 -18.28
C TYR A 140 -6.59 1.52 -19.22
N LEU A 141 -7.90 1.37 -19.07
CA LEU A 141 -8.76 0.59 -19.95
C LEU A 141 -9.66 1.53 -20.75
N ILE A 142 -9.49 1.53 -22.07
CA ILE A 142 -10.30 2.34 -22.99
C ILE A 142 -11.57 1.56 -23.32
N VAL A 143 -12.71 1.92 -22.74
CA VAL A 143 -13.96 1.09 -22.79
C VAL A 143 -14.53 0.90 -24.19
N ASN A 144 -14.27 1.85 -25.09
CA ASN A 144 -14.70 1.84 -26.48
C ASN A 144 -13.58 1.44 -27.47
N SER A 145 -12.50 0.83 -26.98
CA SER A 145 -11.44 0.26 -27.82
C SER A 145 -11.72 -1.19 -28.21
N ASP A 146 -11.16 -1.61 -29.34
CA ASP A 146 -11.32 -2.98 -29.86
C ASP A 146 -10.66 -4.04 -28.95
N ASP A 147 -9.61 -3.68 -28.22
CA ASP A 147 -8.87 -4.58 -27.31
C ASP A 147 -9.41 -4.57 -25.87
N PHE A 148 -10.41 -3.75 -25.56
CA PHE A 148 -10.98 -3.63 -24.21
C PHE A 148 -11.37 -4.97 -23.60
N ASN A 149 -12.20 -5.75 -24.31
CA ASN A 149 -12.73 -7.02 -23.81
C ASN A 149 -11.60 -8.03 -23.54
N TYR A 150 -10.57 -8.02 -24.38
CA TYR A 150 -9.39 -8.88 -24.20
C TYR A 150 -8.62 -8.51 -22.94
N ARG A 151 -8.29 -7.21 -22.77
CA ARG A 151 -7.55 -6.72 -21.60
C ARG A 151 -8.34 -6.90 -20.31
N PHE A 152 -9.61 -6.52 -20.31
CA PHE A 152 -10.50 -6.69 -19.16
C PHE A 152 -10.66 -8.18 -18.78
N GLY A 153 -10.88 -9.06 -19.77
CA GLY A 153 -10.99 -10.49 -19.56
C GLY A 153 -9.73 -11.12 -18.94
N ASN A 154 -8.54 -10.67 -19.37
CA ASN A 154 -7.27 -11.12 -18.77
C ASN A 154 -7.13 -10.69 -17.30
N ILE A 155 -7.53 -9.45 -16.97
CA ILE A 155 -7.51 -8.96 -15.58
C ILE A 155 -8.49 -9.77 -14.72
N GLU A 156 -9.72 -10.00 -15.20
CA GLU A 156 -10.69 -10.86 -14.50
C GLU A 156 -10.17 -12.29 -14.31
N ALA A 157 -9.56 -12.87 -15.35
CA ALA A 157 -9.00 -14.21 -15.27
C ALA A 157 -7.85 -14.30 -14.24
N SER A 158 -6.98 -13.29 -14.19
CA SER A 158 -5.92 -13.18 -13.17
C SER A 158 -6.50 -13.15 -11.76
N TRP A 159 -7.50 -12.30 -11.49
CA TRP A 159 -8.16 -12.24 -10.19
C TRP A 159 -8.83 -13.57 -9.81
N ARG A 160 -9.52 -14.23 -10.76
CA ARG A 160 -10.11 -15.55 -10.55
C ARG A 160 -9.06 -16.62 -10.26
N ALA A 161 -7.93 -16.62 -10.97
CA ALA A 161 -6.84 -17.55 -10.75
C ALA A 161 -6.19 -17.35 -9.38
N GLN A 162 -5.99 -16.09 -8.95
CA GLN A 162 -5.49 -15.79 -7.61
C GLN A 162 -6.46 -16.30 -6.53
N LYS A 163 -7.76 -16.01 -6.67
CA LYS A 163 -8.80 -16.52 -5.75
C LYS A 163 -8.81 -18.05 -5.71
N ALA A 164 -8.68 -18.71 -6.85
CA ALA A 164 -8.64 -20.16 -6.96
C ALA A 164 -7.37 -20.78 -6.35
N SER A 165 -6.32 -20.00 -6.09
CA SER A 165 -5.10 -20.48 -5.43
C SER A 165 -5.22 -20.60 -3.92
N ILE A 166 -6.23 -19.98 -3.30
CA ILE A 166 -6.43 -19.96 -1.84
C ILE A 166 -6.47 -21.37 -1.22
N PRO A 167 -7.22 -22.35 -1.76
CA PRO A 167 -7.24 -23.70 -1.17
C PRO A 167 -5.85 -24.34 -1.09
N GLY A 168 -4.99 -24.12 -2.09
CA GLY A 168 -3.61 -24.61 -2.08
C GLY A 168 -2.74 -23.89 -1.04
N LEU A 169 -3.02 -22.61 -0.74
CA LEU A 169 -2.37 -21.87 0.35
C LEU A 169 -2.86 -22.35 1.73
N GLU A 170 -4.16 -22.66 1.87
CA GLU A 170 -4.73 -23.23 3.09
C GLU A 170 -4.16 -24.62 3.41
N GLU A 171 -3.94 -25.45 2.38
CA GLU A 171 -3.25 -26.73 2.54
C GLU A 171 -1.81 -26.55 3.04
N GLN A 172 -1.08 -25.57 2.49
CA GLN A 172 0.26 -25.22 2.96
C GLN A 172 0.26 -24.74 4.41
N LEU A 173 -0.74 -23.95 4.83
CA LEU A 173 -0.91 -23.55 6.23
C LEU A 173 -1.10 -24.76 7.15
N SER A 174 -1.97 -25.71 6.76
CA SER A 174 -2.19 -26.95 7.53
C SER A 174 -0.91 -27.78 7.66
N ALA A 175 -0.11 -27.86 6.59
CA ALA A 175 1.18 -28.52 6.63
C ALA A 175 2.20 -27.80 7.54
N LEU A 176 2.22 -26.46 7.52
CA LEU A 176 3.06 -25.66 8.41
C LEU A 176 2.63 -25.79 9.87
N ASP A 177 1.34 -25.83 10.18
CA ASP A 177 0.84 -26.04 11.55
C ASP A 177 1.40 -27.33 12.16
N LYS A 178 1.40 -28.42 11.37
CA LYS A 178 1.99 -29.70 11.80
C LYS A 178 3.50 -29.58 12.04
N LYS A 179 4.23 -28.90 11.16
CA LYS A 179 5.68 -28.69 11.32
C LYS A 179 6.01 -27.82 12.53
N ILE A 180 5.25 -26.75 12.76
CA ILE A 180 5.41 -25.86 13.92
C ILE A 180 5.13 -26.64 15.20
N ALA A 181 4.08 -27.45 15.25
CA ALA A 181 3.76 -28.26 16.43
C ALA A 181 4.90 -29.24 16.78
N VAL A 182 5.47 -29.91 15.78
CA VAL A 182 6.62 -30.81 15.96
C VAL A 182 7.85 -30.04 16.44
N ALA A 183 8.20 -28.94 15.78
CA ALA A 183 9.37 -28.13 16.13
C ALA A 183 9.24 -27.51 17.54
N LYS A 184 8.05 -27.06 17.94
CA LYS A 184 7.78 -26.58 19.30
C LYS A 184 7.95 -27.69 20.32
N LYS A 185 7.41 -28.88 20.04
CA LYS A 185 7.56 -30.04 20.93
C LYS A 185 9.02 -30.43 21.11
N GLU A 186 9.83 -30.37 20.04
CA GLU A 186 11.27 -30.62 20.10
C GLU A 186 11.99 -29.55 20.92
N ALA A 187 11.71 -28.28 20.68
CA ALA A 187 12.26 -27.16 21.44
C ALA A 187 11.89 -27.23 22.93
N ASP A 188 10.65 -27.59 23.27
CA ASP A 188 10.21 -27.70 24.66
C ASP A 188 10.83 -28.92 25.36
N ALA A 189 11.00 -30.02 24.63
CA ALA A 189 11.62 -31.24 25.17
C ALA A 189 13.12 -31.10 25.47
N TYR A 190 13.80 -30.17 24.81
CA TYR A 190 15.25 -29.96 24.94
C TYR A 190 15.70 -29.59 26.36
N TRP A 191 14.84 -28.92 27.13
CA TRP A 191 15.10 -28.60 28.55
C TRP A 191 15.20 -29.84 29.45
N GLY A 192 14.86 -31.02 28.93
CA GLY A 192 14.89 -32.29 29.64
C GLY A 192 13.59 -32.56 30.38
N LYS A 193 13.58 -33.63 31.18
CA LYS A 193 12.40 -34.07 31.93
C LYS A 193 12.53 -33.85 33.43
N GLY A 194 11.40 -33.50 34.05
CA GLY A 194 11.21 -33.47 35.49
C GLY A 194 11.03 -34.87 36.09
N ALA A 195 10.91 -34.92 37.41
CA ALA A 195 10.69 -36.18 38.14
C ALA A 195 9.32 -36.82 37.83
N ASP A 196 8.36 -36.02 37.39
CA ASP A 196 7.04 -36.45 36.92
C ASP A 196 7.02 -36.90 35.45
N GLY A 197 8.19 -36.93 34.79
CA GLY A 197 8.33 -37.31 33.39
C GLY A 197 7.92 -36.24 32.39
N LYS A 198 7.45 -35.06 32.83
CA LYS A 198 7.06 -33.95 31.95
C LYS A 198 8.28 -33.13 31.50
N PRO A 199 8.23 -32.49 30.31
CA PRO A 199 9.25 -31.54 29.90
C PRO A 199 9.42 -30.42 30.91
N LEU A 200 10.67 -30.07 31.22
CA LEU A 200 10.98 -28.93 32.07
C LEU A 200 10.77 -27.62 31.30
N THR A 201 10.31 -26.59 32.01
CA THR A 201 10.42 -25.21 31.54
C THR A 201 11.87 -24.73 31.63
N ARG A 202 12.20 -23.66 30.89
CA ARG A 202 13.51 -22.97 31.01
C ARG A 202 13.88 -22.66 32.47
N ALA A 203 12.92 -22.20 33.26
CA ALA A 203 13.14 -21.84 34.66
C ALA A 203 13.45 -23.07 35.54
N GLU A 204 12.76 -24.19 35.31
CA GLU A 204 13.01 -25.42 36.05
C GLU A 204 14.34 -26.07 35.64
N ALA A 205 14.69 -26.04 34.35
CA ALA A 205 15.98 -26.48 33.86
C ALA A 205 17.13 -25.67 34.48
N PHE A 206 16.97 -24.33 34.59
CA PHE A 206 17.94 -23.47 35.28
C PHE A 206 18.06 -23.81 36.77
N LYS A 207 16.94 -24.04 37.46
CA LYS A 207 16.99 -24.47 38.87
C LYS A 207 17.69 -25.80 39.03
N LYS A 208 17.52 -26.72 38.06
CA LYS A 208 18.17 -28.03 38.05
C LYS A 208 19.70 -27.92 37.92
N THR A 209 20.23 -26.96 37.13
CA THR A 209 21.69 -26.79 37.02
C THR A 209 22.32 -26.28 38.32
N LEU A 210 21.57 -25.53 39.15
CA LEU A 210 22.05 -25.04 40.45
C LEU A 210 21.92 -26.07 41.59
N LYS A 211 21.22 -27.20 41.36
CA LYS A 211 20.89 -28.16 42.41
C LYS A 211 22.10 -28.72 43.14
N GLU A 212 23.19 -29.05 42.44
CA GLU A 212 24.41 -29.58 43.07
C GLU A 212 25.02 -28.57 44.07
N ARG A 213 25.05 -27.28 43.69
CA ARG A 213 25.51 -26.20 44.57
C ARG A 213 24.58 -26.03 45.76
N ASP A 214 23.28 -25.97 45.52
CA ASP A 214 22.28 -25.72 46.56
C ASP A 214 22.26 -26.88 47.58
N ASP A 215 22.35 -28.13 47.12
CA ASP A 215 22.44 -29.32 47.97
C ASP A 215 23.76 -29.32 48.77
N TYR A 216 24.88 -28.91 48.16
CA TYR A 216 26.18 -28.76 48.84
C TYR A 216 26.13 -27.70 49.96
N VAL A 217 25.61 -26.51 49.67
CA VAL A 217 25.50 -25.43 50.66
C VAL A 217 24.60 -25.86 51.82
N LYS A 218 23.47 -26.50 51.53
CA LYS A 218 22.56 -27.01 52.55
C LYS A 218 23.20 -28.09 53.43
N ALA A 219 23.98 -29.00 52.85
CA ALA A 219 24.67 -30.05 53.59
C ALA A 219 25.81 -29.52 54.48
N ASN A 220 26.34 -28.33 54.18
CA ASN A 220 27.47 -27.72 54.89
C ASN A 220 27.08 -26.41 55.60
N ASP A 221 25.82 -26.32 56.06
CA ASP A 221 25.31 -25.13 56.74
C ASP A 221 26.19 -24.74 57.93
N SER A 222 26.66 -23.50 57.93
CA SER A 222 27.64 -23.04 58.92
C SER A 222 27.06 -22.93 60.34
N SER A 223 25.75 -22.76 60.48
CA SER A 223 25.08 -22.71 61.79
C SER A 223 25.01 -24.12 62.36
N VAL A 224 24.61 -25.10 61.53
CA VAL A 224 24.59 -26.52 61.90
C VAL A 224 26.00 -27.01 62.26
N TYR A 225 27.01 -26.60 61.49
CA TYR A 225 28.41 -26.92 61.79
C TYR A 225 28.86 -26.29 63.12
N ALA A 226 28.58 -25.00 63.34
CA ALA A 226 28.96 -24.30 64.56
C ALA A 226 28.32 -24.92 65.81
N GLU A 227 27.03 -25.27 65.76
CA GLU A 227 26.35 -25.95 66.87
C GLU A 227 26.96 -27.32 67.20
N LYS A 228 27.30 -28.09 66.16
CA LYS A 228 27.96 -29.39 66.32
C LYS A 228 29.36 -29.22 66.92
N TYR A 229 30.13 -28.28 66.38
CA TYR A 229 31.47 -27.97 66.85
C TYR A 229 31.47 -27.49 68.31
N GLU A 230 30.50 -26.66 68.69
CA GLU A 230 30.34 -26.16 70.05
C GLU A 230 30.20 -27.32 71.05
N LYS A 231 29.34 -28.30 70.74
CA LYS A 231 29.05 -29.45 71.61
C LYS A 231 30.14 -30.50 71.61
N GLU A 232 30.70 -30.83 70.45
CA GLU A 232 31.60 -31.97 70.29
C GLU A 232 33.08 -31.62 70.47
N VAL A 233 33.46 -30.35 70.27
CA VAL A 233 34.86 -29.93 70.27
C VAL A 233 35.12 -28.84 71.31
N TYR A 234 34.39 -27.73 71.24
CA TYR A 234 34.68 -26.56 72.08
C TYR A 234 34.39 -26.81 73.56
N GLN A 235 33.17 -27.26 73.91
CA GLN A 235 32.80 -27.49 75.30
C GLN A 235 33.67 -28.56 75.97
N PRO A 236 33.95 -29.74 75.35
CA PRO A 236 34.87 -30.71 75.91
C PRO A 236 36.30 -30.17 76.10
N ALA A 237 36.80 -29.35 75.17
CA ALA A 237 38.13 -28.74 75.28
C ALA A 237 38.21 -27.74 76.44
N LEU A 238 37.17 -26.92 76.63
CA LEU A 238 37.07 -26.02 77.79
C LEU A 238 37.00 -26.78 79.10
N ASP A 239 36.14 -27.80 79.20
CA ASP A 239 35.97 -28.59 80.42
C ASP A 239 37.25 -29.35 80.79
N ALA A 240 37.98 -29.85 79.80
CA ALA A 240 39.29 -30.48 80.01
C ALA A 240 40.35 -29.48 80.50
N CYS A 241 40.40 -28.29 79.90
CA CYS A 241 41.32 -27.21 80.28
C CYS A 241 41.08 -26.73 81.71
N ARG A 242 39.81 -26.58 82.12
CA ARG A 242 39.42 -26.18 83.48
C ARG A 242 39.73 -27.21 84.57
N LYS A 243 39.94 -28.48 84.22
CA LYS A 243 40.29 -29.56 85.16
C LYS A 243 41.79 -29.67 85.43
N GLN A 244 42.64 -28.97 84.68
CA GLN A 244 44.09 -28.98 84.88
C GLN A 244 44.49 -28.04 86.04
N SER A 245 45.59 -28.35 86.73
CA SER A 245 46.08 -27.57 87.88
C SER A 245 46.81 -26.28 87.48
N GLU A 246 46.99 -26.04 86.18
CA GLU A 246 47.57 -24.81 85.62
C GLU A 246 46.45 -23.82 85.19
N PRO A 247 46.72 -22.50 85.13
CA PRO A 247 45.72 -21.52 84.69
C PRO A 247 45.30 -21.76 83.24
N CYS A 248 44.06 -22.21 83.04
CA CYS A 248 43.46 -22.46 81.74
C CYS A 248 43.38 -21.19 80.87
N ASN A 249 43.99 -21.21 79.68
CA ASN A 249 43.88 -20.12 78.71
C ASN A 249 42.63 -20.28 77.83
N GLU A 250 41.47 -19.94 78.38
CA GLU A 250 40.18 -20.05 77.68
C GLU A 250 40.13 -19.18 76.41
N ALA A 251 40.81 -18.03 76.39
CA ALA A 251 40.85 -17.13 75.24
C ALA A 251 41.48 -17.80 74.01
N ALA A 252 42.54 -18.60 74.19
CA ALA A 252 43.15 -19.35 73.10
C ALA A 252 42.21 -20.43 72.52
N ILE A 253 41.42 -21.09 73.38
CA ILE A 253 40.43 -22.10 72.97
C ILE A 253 39.28 -21.45 72.20
N GLN A 254 38.81 -20.29 72.65
CA GLN A 254 37.79 -19.50 71.95
C GLN A 254 38.30 -19.00 70.59
N GLN A 255 39.52 -18.46 70.52
CA GLN A 255 40.13 -18.04 69.26
C GLN A 255 40.25 -19.20 68.28
N LYS A 256 40.64 -20.39 68.75
CA LYS A 256 40.73 -21.59 67.91
C LYS A 256 39.36 -21.99 67.35
N ARG A 257 38.30 -21.99 68.17
CA ARG A 257 36.93 -22.22 67.70
C ARG A 257 36.53 -21.24 66.60
N ASP A 258 36.72 -19.95 66.84
CA ASP A 258 36.30 -18.91 65.91
C ASP A 258 37.07 -19.01 64.58
N LEU A 259 38.36 -19.36 64.62
CA LEU A 259 39.18 -19.64 63.44
C LEU A 259 38.69 -20.88 62.67
N ASP A 260 38.35 -21.97 63.35
CA ASP A 260 37.89 -23.20 62.70
C ASP A 260 36.51 -23.02 62.04
N ILE A 261 35.59 -22.32 62.71
CA ILE A 261 34.30 -21.94 62.13
C ILE A 261 34.50 -21.02 60.93
N HIS A 262 35.41 -20.03 61.03
CA HIS A 262 35.71 -19.13 59.92
C HIS A 262 36.32 -19.88 58.72
N GLU A 263 37.26 -20.79 58.94
CA GLU A 263 37.87 -21.58 57.87
C GLU A 263 36.86 -22.52 57.23
N GLN A 264 35.96 -23.15 58.00
CA GLN A 264 34.87 -23.94 57.44
C GLN A 264 33.99 -23.09 56.51
N ARG A 265 33.57 -21.90 56.96
CA ARG A 265 32.78 -20.97 56.14
C ARG A 265 33.50 -20.60 54.85
N ARG A 266 34.80 -20.31 54.94
CA ARG A 266 35.64 -19.99 53.79
C ARG A 266 35.69 -21.15 52.80
N GLN A 267 35.91 -22.38 53.26
CA GLN A 267 35.97 -23.56 52.40
C GLN A 267 34.63 -23.84 51.71
N VAL A 268 33.52 -23.75 52.45
CA VAL A 268 32.18 -23.90 51.88
C VAL A 268 31.90 -22.83 50.83
N PHE A 269 32.26 -21.58 51.12
CA PHE A 269 32.10 -20.48 50.16
C PHE A 269 32.88 -20.76 48.87
N LEU A 270 34.18 -21.08 48.97
CA LEU A 270 35.03 -21.34 47.81
C LEU A 270 34.50 -22.49 46.96
N LYS A 271 34.07 -23.58 47.59
CA LYS A 271 33.49 -24.72 46.86
C LYS A 271 32.14 -24.39 46.25
N SER A 272 31.30 -23.61 46.93
CA SER A 272 30.01 -23.16 46.39
C SER A 272 30.18 -22.26 45.16
N GLU A 273 31.23 -21.43 45.14
CA GLU A 273 31.59 -20.58 43.99
C GLU A 273 32.09 -21.40 42.81
N GLU A 274 32.90 -22.43 43.05
CA GLU A 274 33.34 -23.38 42.02
C GLU A 274 32.13 -24.08 41.37
N LEU A 275 31.20 -24.60 42.20
CA LEU A 275 29.98 -25.26 41.73
C LEU A 275 29.06 -24.28 40.98
N ARG A 276 28.96 -23.03 41.44
CA ARG A 276 28.20 -21.98 40.75
C ARG A 276 28.76 -21.69 39.37
N ARG A 277 30.08 -21.57 39.22
CA ARG A 277 30.74 -21.33 37.92
C ARG A 277 30.52 -22.51 36.96
N LYS A 278 30.62 -23.74 37.45
CA LYS A 278 30.29 -24.95 36.68
C LYS A 278 28.84 -24.89 36.20
N ALA A 279 27.88 -24.64 37.10
CA ALA A 279 26.46 -24.54 36.76
C ALA A 279 26.16 -23.42 35.73
N GLN A 280 26.87 -22.29 35.80
CA GLN A 280 26.76 -21.21 34.81
C GLN A 280 27.28 -21.64 33.43
N ASN A 281 28.40 -22.34 33.35
CA ASN A 281 28.94 -22.85 32.09
C ASN A 281 28.02 -23.92 31.47
N ASP A 282 27.47 -24.80 32.30
CA ASP A 282 26.49 -25.81 31.88
C ASP A 282 25.22 -25.12 31.35
N TRP A 283 24.76 -24.06 32.03
CA TRP A 283 23.62 -23.27 31.60
C TRP A 283 23.87 -22.57 30.25
N ILE A 284 25.02 -21.92 30.07
CA ILE A 284 25.38 -21.28 28.79
C ILE A 284 25.39 -22.30 27.65
N THR A 285 25.92 -23.50 27.90
CA THR A 285 25.95 -24.59 26.91
C THR A 285 24.54 -25.05 26.56
N LEU A 286 23.69 -25.21 27.56
CA LEU A 286 22.29 -25.59 27.37
C LEU A 286 21.54 -24.53 26.53
N GLU A 287 21.65 -23.25 26.88
CA GLU A 287 21.00 -22.16 26.12
C GLU A 287 21.48 -22.07 24.67
N LYS A 288 22.78 -22.29 24.42
CA LYS A 288 23.34 -22.29 23.06
C LYS A 288 22.72 -23.37 22.17
N GLY A 289 22.44 -24.56 22.73
CA GLY A 289 21.77 -25.61 21.95
C GLY A 289 20.26 -25.42 21.81
N GLN A 290 19.61 -24.71 22.74
CA GLN A 290 18.19 -24.35 22.60
C GLN A 290 17.96 -23.30 21.51
N TYR A 291 18.86 -22.32 21.41
CA TYR A 291 18.73 -21.19 20.49
C TYR A 291 18.35 -21.58 19.05
N PRO A 292 19.07 -22.51 18.36
CA PRO A 292 18.71 -22.90 17.00
C PRO A 292 17.33 -23.54 16.87
N LEU A 293 16.84 -24.26 17.89
CA LEU A 293 15.49 -24.85 17.89
C LEU A 293 14.42 -23.77 17.91
N ASN A 294 14.58 -22.74 18.75
CA ASN A 294 13.68 -21.60 18.78
C ASN A 294 13.69 -20.82 17.45
N ILE A 295 14.86 -20.63 16.85
CA ILE A 295 14.98 -19.98 15.53
C ILE A 295 14.26 -20.79 14.45
N ALA A 296 14.35 -22.12 14.47
CA ALA A 296 13.63 -22.98 13.54
C ALA A 296 12.10 -22.81 13.67
N VAL A 297 11.58 -22.78 14.90
CA VAL A 297 10.16 -22.50 15.16
C VAL A 297 9.75 -21.13 14.63
N GLN A 298 10.53 -20.08 14.90
CA GLN A 298 10.24 -18.72 14.44
C GLN A 298 10.21 -18.63 12.91
N LYS A 299 11.16 -19.26 12.21
CA LYS A 299 11.18 -19.28 10.73
C LYS A 299 9.91 -19.89 10.15
N LEU A 300 9.43 -21.00 10.73
CA LEU A 300 8.18 -21.63 10.31
C LEU A 300 6.97 -20.74 10.58
N GLN A 301 6.94 -20.03 11.70
CA GLN A 301 5.87 -19.08 12.04
C GLN A 301 5.86 -17.84 11.14
N MET A 302 7.03 -17.37 10.68
CA MET A 302 7.12 -16.31 9.67
C MET A 302 6.51 -16.78 8.34
N GLN A 303 6.91 -17.96 7.85
CA GLN A 303 6.31 -18.55 6.63
C GLN A 303 4.79 -18.70 6.76
N GLN A 304 4.30 -19.09 7.93
CA GLN A 304 2.87 -19.18 8.20
C GLN A 304 2.19 -17.81 8.11
N SER A 305 2.81 -16.78 8.66
CA SER A 305 2.29 -15.41 8.65
C SER A 305 2.24 -14.84 7.23
N ASP A 306 3.29 -15.06 6.43
CA ASP A 306 3.36 -14.61 5.03
C ASP A 306 2.21 -15.21 4.19
N ILE A 307 1.91 -16.50 4.38
CA ILE A 307 0.80 -17.14 3.67
C ILE A 307 -0.55 -16.57 4.13
N ARG A 308 -0.74 -16.30 5.43
CA ARG A 308 -1.99 -15.70 5.94
C ARG A 308 -2.22 -14.31 5.37
N VAL A 309 -1.18 -13.47 5.33
CA VAL A 309 -1.23 -12.14 4.71
C VAL A 309 -1.58 -12.27 3.23
N LYS A 310 -0.91 -13.17 2.51
CA LYS A 310 -1.21 -13.41 1.10
C LYS A 310 -2.66 -13.83 0.83
N ILE A 311 -3.24 -14.71 1.65
CA ILE A 311 -4.66 -15.09 1.52
C ILE A 311 -5.57 -13.88 1.76
N MET A 312 -5.28 -13.07 2.78
CA MET A 312 -6.03 -11.85 3.08
C MET A 312 -5.97 -10.87 1.92
N ASP A 313 -4.78 -10.59 1.39
CA ASP A 313 -4.58 -9.68 0.24
C ASP A 313 -5.35 -10.15 -1.01
N ILE A 314 -5.32 -11.45 -1.31
CA ILE A 314 -6.08 -12.02 -2.42
C ILE A 314 -7.59 -11.83 -2.21
N ASN A 315 -8.08 -12.10 -1.00
CA ASN A 315 -9.51 -11.94 -0.69
C ASN A 315 -9.94 -10.47 -0.82
N ASP A 316 -9.23 -9.56 -0.18
CA ASP A 316 -9.58 -8.14 -0.17
C ASP A 316 -9.48 -7.54 -1.59
N GLY A 317 -8.42 -7.89 -2.32
CA GLY A 317 -8.24 -7.47 -3.72
C GLY A 317 -9.34 -7.99 -4.63
N TYR A 318 -9.69 -9.27 -4.51
CA TYR A 318 -10.75 -9.90 -5.32
C TYR A 318 -12.13 -9.31 -5.02
N GLU A 319 -12.49 -9.14 -3.75
CA GLU A 319 -13.80 -8.58 -3.38
C GLU A 319 -13.91 -7.11 -3.78
N ARG A 320 -12.84 -6.32 -3.65
CA ARG A 320 -12.79 -4.94 -4.15
C ARG A 320 -12.98 -4.90 -5.67
N TRP A 321 -12.21 -5.71 -6.42
CA TRP A 321 -12.34 -5.80 -7.87
C TRP A 321 -13.76 -6.17 -8.29
N LYS A 322 -14.35 -7.20 -7.67
CA LYS A 322 -15.70 -7.65 -7.97
C LYS A 322 -16.74 -6.56 -7.68
N LYS A 323 -16.67 -5.94 -6.51
CA LYS A 323 -17.60 -4.86 -6.12
C LYS A 323 -17.55 -3.70 -7.10
N ASP A 324 -16.34 -3.24 -7.44
CA ASP A 324 -16.17 -2.09 -8.32
C ASP A 324 -16.61 -2.41 -9.75
N THR A 325 -16.27 -3.59 -10.28
CA THR A 325 -16.72 -4.01 -11.61
C THR A 325 -18.24 -4.22 -11.69
N ASP A 326 -18.88 -4.72 -10.63
CA ASP A 326 -20.34 -4.82 -10.56
C ASP A 326 -21.02 -3.44 -10.51
N ASP A 327 -20.39 -2.43 -9.92
CA ASP A 327 -20.84 -1.03 -10.01
C ASP A 327 -20.71 -0.47 -11.42
N LEU A 328 -19.58 -0.72 -12.10
CA LEU A 328 -19.37 -0.30 -13.49
C LEU A 328 -20.38 -0.95 -14.45
N ARG A 329 -20.71 -2.24 -14.27
CA ARG A 329 -21.77 -2.93 -15.02
C ARG A 329 -23.13 -2.30 -14.80
N ARG A 330 -23.50 -2.01 -13.54
CA ARG A 330 -24.76 -1.34 -13.20
C ARG A 330 -24.90 0.04 -13.82
N LYS A 331 -23.77 0.75 -13.98
CA LYS A 331 -23.70 2.06 -14.65
C LYS A 331 -23.62 1.98 -16.17
N GLY A 332 -23.54 0.78 -16.75
CA GLY A 332 -23.43 0.57 -18.20
C GLY A 332 -22.07 0.97 -18.80
N VAL A 333 -21.05 1.17 -17.96
CA VAL A 333 -19.68 1.51 -18.41
C VAL A 333 -19.00 0.32 -19.06
N ILE A 334 -19.25 -0.88 -18.52
CA ILE A 334 -18.76 -2.15 -19.05
C ILE A 334 -19.96 -3.09 -19.21
N LYS A 335 -19.91 -3.96 -20.23
CA LYS A 335 -21.00 -4.87 -20.57
C LYS A 335 -20.86 -6.24 -19.94
#